data_AF-E1ZIT5-F1
#
_entry.id   AF-E1ZIT5-F1
#
_cell.length_a   1.000
_cell.length_b   1.000
_cell.length_c   1.000
_cell.angle_alpha   90.00
_cell.angle_beta   90.00
_cell.angle_gamma   90.00
#
_symmetry.space_group_name_H-M   'P 1'
#
loop_
_entity.id
_entity.type
_entity.pdbx_description
1 polymer ?
#
loop_
_entity_poly.entity_id
_entity_poly.type
_entity_poly.pdbx_seq_one_letter_code
_entity_poly.pdbx_strand_id
1 'polypeptide(L)'
;MKAARKANEHAVVAEKRKQAAAKSDAAAGDGGGARQGSKRKWFEEKQKRKEEELQRLGLDPSKAYRLDTAETAEAQFKKKEKKPAPQGWEQFNQATLAAAYEKRTEKIKPDRSEYEEAKSTDPEFYRTADSLLYGSAGRVSEAGIDRMVAELNERQGKSFSRRRAFREDKDVDYINDRNAHFNKKIERAFGTHTAEIKANLERGTALPDLR
;
A
#
# COMPACT_ATOMS: atom_id res chain seq x y z
N MET A 1 -42.33 20.34 9.09
CA MET A 1 -42.64 18.94 8.69
C MET A 1 -41.50 18.20 7.96
N LYS A 2 -40.90 18.75 6.89
CA LYS A 2 -39.82 18.05 6.13
C LYS A 2 -38.51 17.86 6.91
N ALA A 3 -38.12 18.83 7.74
CA ALA A 3 -36.91 18.76 8.57
C ALA A 3 -36.97 17.64 9.64
N ALA A 4 -38.13 17.48 10.29
CA ALA A 4 -38.35 16.42 11.28
C ALA A 4 -38.31 15.02 10.66
N ARG A 5 -38.83 14.84 9.44
CA ARG A 5 -38.73 13.56 8.71
C ARG A 5 -37.27 13.22 8.35
N LYS A 6 -36.49 14.21 7.88
CA LYS A 6 -35.07 14.04 7.56
C LYS A 6 -34.23 13.74 8.81
N ALA A 7 -34.53 14.40 9.93
CA ALA A 7 -33.88 14.12 11.21
C ALA A 7 -34.19 12.71 11.72
N ASN A 8 -35.45 12.26 11.62
CA ASN A 8 -35.86 10.91 12.00
C ASN A 8 -35.22 9.85 11.08
N GLU A 9 -35.15 10.10 9.78
CA GLU A 9 -34.47 9.22 8.83
C GLU A 9 -32.98 9.10 9.14
N HIS A 10 -32.31 10.22 9.43
CA HIS A 10 -30.90 10.22 9.83
C HIS A 10 -30.69 9.49 11.16
N ALA A 11 -31.60 9.65 12.13
CA ALA A 11 -31.56 8.94 13.40
C ALA A 11 -31.71 7.42 13.22
N VAL A 12 -32.66 6.99 12.37
CA VAL A 12 -32.89 5.56 12.06
C VAL A 12 -31.69 4.95 11.32
N VAL A 13 -31.07 5.69 10.40
CA VAL A 13 -29.86 5.24 9.69
C VAL A 13 -28.66 5.15 10.63
N ALA A 14 -28.52 6.10 11.58
CA ALA A 14 -27.48 6.06 12.59
C ALA A 14 -27.65 4.89 13.57
N GLU A 15 -28.89 4.61 13.98
CA GLU A 15 -29.26 3.43 14.78
C GLU A 15 -28.92 2.13 14.04
N LYS A 16 -29.30 2.00 12.76
CA LYS A 16 -28.94 0.83 11.94
C LYS A 16 -27.44 0.66 11.77
N ARG A 17 -26.68 1.75 11.64
CA ARG A 17 -25.21 1.71 11.59
C ARG A 17 -24.61 1.28 12.93
N LYS A 18 -25.15 1.76 14.05
CA LYS A 18 -24.73 1.34 15.40
C LYS A 18 -25.06 -0.14 15.64
N GLN A 19 -26.22 -0.62 15.22
CA GLN A 19 -26.59 -2.04 15.33
C GLN A 19 -25.70 -2.93 14.44
N ALA A 20 -25.35 -2.47 13.23
CA ALA A 20 -24.41 -3.18 12.36
C ALA A 20 -22.99 -3.22 12.94
N ALA A 21 -22.53 -2.11 13.53
CA ALA A 21 -21.24 -2.06 14.25
C ALA A 21 -21.23 -2.96 15.48
N ALA A 22 -22.28 -2.93 16.30
CA ALA A 22 -22.43 -3.81 17.45
C ALA A 22 -22.46 -5.30 17.05
N LYS A 23 -23.07 -5.65 15.91
CA LYS A 23 -23.01 -7.01 15.35
C LYS A 23 -21.62 -7.38 14.84
N SER A 24 -20.85 -6.42 14.29
CA SER A 24 -19.47 -6.68 13.90
C SER A 24 -18.52 -6.80 15.10
N ASP A 25 -18.79 -6.08 16.19
CA ASP A 25 -18.00 -6.10 17.41
C ASP A 25 -18.31 -7.33 18.27
N ALA A 26 -19.58 -7.77 18.34
CA ALA A 26 -19.96 -9.04 18.98
C ALA A 26 -19.41 -10.28 18.23
N ALA A 27 -19.13 -10.16 16.93
CA ALA A 27 -18.46 -11.19 16.14
C ALA A 27 -16.92 -11.12 16.24
N ALA A 28 -16.38 -10.07 16.87
CA ALA A 28 -14.95 -9.87 17.11
C ALA A 28 -14.58 -10.27 18.54
N GLY A 29 -14.77 -11.55 18.86
CA GLY A 29 -14.08 -12.16 19.99
C GLY A 29 -12.56 -12.13 19.77
N ASP A 30 -11.82 -11.96 20.85
CA ASP A 30 -10.35 -11.84 20.97
C ASP A 30 -9.59 -12.67 19.92
N GLY A 31 -8.93 -11.98 18.97
CA GLY A 31 -8.17 -12.61 17.90
C GLY A 31 -8.40 -11.94 16.54
N GLY A 32 -7.33 -11.48 15.91
CA GLY A 32 -7.34 -10.75 14.63
C GLY A 32 -7.96 -11.45 13.41
N GLY A 33 -8.59 -12.63 13.57
CA GLY A 33 -9.28 -13.38 12.53
C GLY A 33 -10.63 -12.79 12.07
N ALA A 34 -11.33 -12.03 12.91
CA ALA A 34 -12.67 -11.52 12.60
C ALA A 34 -12.69 -10.53 11.40
N ARG A 35 -11.67 -9.67 11.27
CA ARG A 35 -11.53 -8.76 10.11
C ARG A 35 -11.28 -9.51 8.80
N GLN A 36 -10.55 -10.62 8.86
CA GLN A 36 -10.27 -11.46 7.71
C GLN A 36 -11.50 -12.28 7.28
N GLY A 37 -12.27 -12.76 8.26
CA GLY A 37 -13.57 -13.42 8.05
C GLY A 37 -14.64 -12.49 7.47
N SER A 38 -14.75 -11.24 7.94
CA SER A 38 -15.70 -10.25 7.41
C SER A 38 -15.39 -9.88 5.95
N LYS A 39 -14.12 -9.67 5.61
CA LYS A 39 -13.69 -9.41 4.23
C LYS A 39 -13.96 -10.61 3.32
N ARG A 40 -13.73 -11.83 3.81
CA ARG A 40 -14.02 -13.06 3.07
C ARG A 40 -15.52 -13.25 2.82
N LYS A 41 -16.35 -13.04 3.83
CA LYS A 41 -17.82 -13.07 3.71
C LYS A 41 -18.33 -12.03 2.71
N TRP A 42 -17.80 -10.81 2.74
CA TRP A 42 -18.13 -9.76 1.75
C TRP A 42 -17.74 -10.16 0.32
N PHE A 43 -16.58 -10.79 0.13
CA PHE A 43 -16.18 -11.31 -1.18
C PHE A 43 -17.09 -12.45 -1.65
N GLU A 44 -17.44 -13.39 -0.77
CA GLU A 44 -18.33 -14.52 -1.07
C GLU A 44 -19.75 -14.04 -1.40
N GLU A 45 -20.29 -13.08 -0.66
CA GLU A 45 -21.60 -12.47 -0.93
C GLU A 45 -21.62 -11.72 -2.27
N LYS A 46 -20.52 -11.01 -2.59
CA LYS A 46 -20.37 -10.33 -3.88
C LYS A 46 -20.29 -11.31 -5.06
N GLN A 47 -19.67 -12.47 -4.87
CA GLN A 47 -19.63 -13.52 -5.90
C GLN A 47 -21.02 -14.16 -6.09
N LYS A 48 -21.71 -14.49 -4.99
CA LYS A 48 -23.08 -15.03 -5.05
C LYS A 48 -24.04 -14.09 -5.77
N ARG A 49 -23.99 -12.79 -5.47
CA ARG A 49 -24.84 -11.80 -6.17
C ARG A 49 -24.54 -11.73 -7.67
N LYS A 50 -23.27 -11.82 -8.06
CA LYS A 50 -22.88 -11.88 -9.48
C LYS A 50 -23.36 -13.18 -10.13
N GLU A 51 -23.26 -14.31 -9.46
CA GLU A 51 -23.75 -15.61 -9.93
C GLU A 51 -25.28 -15.61 -10.09
N GLU A 52 -26.02 -15.04 -9.15
CA GLU A 52 -27.48 -14.87 -9.24
C GLU A 52 -27.89 -13.95 -10.40
N GLU A 53 -27.17 -12.84 -10.62
CA GLU A 53 -27.39 -11.96 -11.77
C GLU A 53 -27.10 -12.66 -13.12
N LEU A 54 -26.07 -13.50 -13.18
CA LEU A 54 -25.73 -14.30 -14.35
C LEU A 54 -26.76 -15.41 -14.61
N GLN A 55 -27.19 -16.11 -13.56
CA GLN A 55 -28.24 -17.13 -13.64
C GLN A 55 -29.56 -16.52 -14.08
N ARG A 56 -29.92 -15.33 -13.56
CA ARG A 56 -31.12 -14.59 -13.98
C ARG A 56 -31.10 -14.22 -15.46
N LEU A 57 -29.93 -13.92 -16.00
CA LEU A 57 -29.74 -13.59 -17.41
C LEU A 57 -29.50 -14.83 -18.29
N GLY A 58 -29.37 -16.03 -17.69
CA GLY A 58 -29.08 -17.28 -18.39
C GLY A 58 -27.67 -17.32 -19.00
N LEU A 59 -26.73 -16.52 -18.49
CA LEU A 59 -25.34 -16.53 -18.95
C LEU A 59 -24.49 -17.46 -18.07
N ASP A 60 -23.65 -18.25 -18.74
CA ASP A 60 -22.61 -19.07 -18.11
C ASP A 60 -21.59 -18.19 -17.34
N PRO A 61 -21.07 -18.62 -16.17
CA PRO A 61 -20.11 -17.85 -15.38
C PRO A 61 -18.85 -17.44 -16.17
N SER A 62 -18.45 -18.24 -17.16
CA SER A 62 -17.30 -17.93 -18.02
C SER A 62 -17.54 -16.71 -18.92
N LYS A 63 -18.80 -16.33 -19.16
CA LYS A 63 -19.22 -15.20 -20.00
C LYS A 63 -19.54 -13.93 -19.19
N ALA A 64 -19.21 -13.91 -17.90
CA ALA A 64 -19.48 -12.79 -17.00
C ALA A 64 -18.90 -11.45 -17.47
N TYR A 65 -17.79 -11.48 -18.21
CA TYR A 65 -17.16 -10.29 -18.79
C TYR A 65 -18.06 -9.51 -19.77
N ARG A 66 -19.15 -10.12 -20.28
CA ARG A 66 -20.10 -9.47 -21.18
C ARG A 66 -21.05 -8.48 -20.49
N LEU A 67 -21.11 -8.50 -19.15
CA LEU A 67 -21.90 -7.57 -18.35
C LEU A 67 -21.10 -6.36 -17.85
N ASP A 68 -19.77 -6.40 -17.95
CA ASP A 68 -18.92 -5.29 -17.59
C ASP A 68 -18.95 -4.24 -18.72
N THR A 69 -19.19 -2.97 -18.37
CA THR A 69 -19.09 -1.86 -19.34
C THR A 69 -17.64 -1.58 -19.68
N ALA A 70 -17.37 -1.05 -20.88
CA ALA A 70 -16.01 -0.71 -21.33
C ALA A 70 -15.25 0.16 -20.30
N GLU A 71 -15.91 1.17 -19.72
CA GLU A 71 -15.33 2.02 -18.66
C GLU A 71 -14.93 1.24 -17.41
N THR A 72 -15.76 0.28 -16.97
CA THR A 72 -15.44 -0.55 -15.80
C THR A 72 -14.32 -1.54 -16.08
N ALA A 73 -14.27 -2.09 -17.29
CA ALA A 73 -13.18 -2.95 -17.73
C ALA A 73 -11.85 -2.18 -17.76
N GLU A 74 -11.82 -0.99 -18.38
CA GLU A 74 -10.63 -0.12 -18.40
C GLU A 74 -10.16 0.28 -17.00
N ALA A 75 -11.09 0.67 -16.12
CA ALA A 75 -10.75 0.99 -14.73
C ALA A 75 -10.18 -0.22 -13.98
N GLN A 76 -10.65 -1.44 -14.28
CA GLN A 76 -10.07 -2.67 -13.73
C GLN A 76 -8.69 -2.96 -14.31
N PHE A 77 -8.48 -2.77 -15.61
CA PHE A 77 -7.17 -2.98 -16.24
C PHE A 77 -6.12 -2.00 -15.70
N LYS A 78 -6.43 -0.70 -15.63
CA LYS A 78 -5.53 0.32 -15.04
C LYS A 78 -5.19 0.03 -13.57
N LYS A 79 -6.11 -0.57 -12.81
CA LYS A 79 -5.85 -1.01 -11.42
C LYS A 79 -4.98 -2.27 -11.35
N LYS A 80 -5.06 -3.14 -12.36
CA LYS A 80 -4.29 -4.38 -12.47
C LYS A 80 -2.91 -4.16 -13.06
N GLU A 81 -2.69 -3.08 -13.81
CA GLU A 81 -1.38 -2.65 -14.26
C GLU A 81 -0.48 -2.41 -13.05
N LYS A 82 0.42 -3.38 -12.84
CA LYS A 82 1.41 -3.30 -11.78
C LYS A 82 2.49 -2.35 -12.25
N LYS A 83 2.79 -1.33 -11.45
CA LYS A 83 4.02 -0.56 -11.65
C LYS A 83 5.20 -1.54 -11.61
N PRO A 84 6.16 -1.43 -12.53
CA PRO A 84 7.32 -2.32 -12.55
C PRO A 84 8.00 -2.29 -11.19
N ALA A 85 8.38 -3.46 -10.69
CA ALA A 85 9.11 -3.53 -9.43
C ALA A 85 10.47 -2.83 -9.60
N PRO A 86 10.94 -2.07 -8.59
CA PRO A 86 12.27 -1.49 -8.65
C PRO A 86 13.30 -2.62 -8.81
N GLN A 87 14.15 -2.50 -9.83
CA GLN A 87 15.08 -3.55 -10.24
C GLN A 87 16.44 -3.35 -9.57
N GLY A 88 16.96 -4.38 -8.89
CA GLY A 88 18.36 -4.47 -8.46
C GLY A 88 18.87 -3.44 -7.43
N TRP A 89 20.19 -3.26 -7.42
CA TRP A 89 20.97 -2.29 -6.63
C TRP A 89 20.77 -0.83 -7.09
N GLU A 90 19.94 -0.59 -8.10
CA GLU A 90 19.66 0.74 -8.69
C GLU A 90 18.72 1.61 -7.83
N GLN A 91 18.67 1.35 -6.53
CA GLN A 91 17.86 2.12 -5.58
C GLN A 91 18.39 3.55 -5.40
N PHE A 92 19.65 3.79 -5.74
CA PHE A 92 20.29 5.11 -5.74
C PHE A 92 20.47 5.69 -7.16
N ASN A 93 19.88 5.08 -8.19
CA ASN A 93 19.90 5.62 -9.55
C ASN A 93 19.09 6.93 -9.62
N GLN A 94 19.49 7.84 -10.51
CA GLN A 94 18.82 9.12 -10.75
C GLN A 94 17.32 8.94 -11.03
N ALA A 95 16.94 7.91 -11.81
CA ALA A 95 15.54 7.61 -12.11
C ALA A 95 14.74 7.26 -10.84
N THR A 96 15.29 6.47 -9.92
CA THR A 96 14.64 6.11 -8.66
C THR A 96 14.49 7.32 -7.74
N LEU A 97 15.51 8.19 -7.69
CA LEU A 97 15.49 9.43 -6.92
C LEU A 97 14.45 10.42 -7.49
N ALA A 98 14.36 10.54 -8.81
CA ALA A 98 13.36 11.37 -9.49
C ALA A 98 11.93 10.86 -9.22
N ALA A 99 11.67 9.56 -9.38
CA ALA A 99 10.36 8.97 -9.08
C ALA A 99 9.97 9.10 -7.59
N ALA A 100 10.96 9.07 -6.68
CA ALA A 100 10.71 9.35 -5.27
C ALA A 100 10.43 10.84 -5.01
N TYR A 101 11.03 11.75 -5.77
CA TYR A 101 10.70 13.17 -5.73
C TYR A 101 9.29 13.46 -6.27
N GLU A 102 8.90 12.89 -7.40
CA GLU A 102 7.55 13.04 -7.97
C GLU A 102 6.46 12.58 -7.00
N LYS A 103 6.64 11.43 -6.34
CA LYS A 103 5.69 10.96 -5.31
C LYS A 103 5.60 11.90 -4.11
N ARG A 104 6.68 12.64 -3.80
CA ARG A 104 6.68 13.64 -2.72
C ARG A 104 5.94 14.90 -3.16
N THR A 105 6.19 15.38 -4.37
CA THR A 105 5.50 16.56 -4.90
C THR A 105 4.01 16.33 -5.06
N GLU A 106 3.57 15.11 -5.44
CA GLU A 106 2.15 14.72 -5.46
C GLU A 106 1.46 14.87 -4.09
N LYS A 107 2.20 14.68 -2.99
CA LYS A 107 1.65 14.75 -1.62
C LYS A 107 1.53 16.19 -1.13
N ILE A 108 2.38 17.09 -1.63
CA ILE A 108 2.37 18.50 -1.26
C ILE A 108 1.20 19.17 -1.96
N LYS A 109 0.25 19.70 -1.18
CA LYS A 109 -0.88 20.48 -1.69
C LYS A 109 -0.61 21.96 -1.42
N PRO A 110 -0.28 22.77 -2.43
CA PRO A 110 -0.11 24.21 -2.25
C PRO A 110 -1.43 24.86 -1.86
N ASP A 111 -1.39 25.78 -0.90
CA ASP A 111 -2.56 26.61 -0.59
C ASP A 111 -2.64 27.77 -1.58
N ARG A 112 -3.81 27.93 -2.21
CA ARG A 112 -4.00 28.90 -3.28
C ARG A 112 -4.21 30.32 -2.74
N SER A 113 -4.84 30.46 -1.57
CA SER A 113 -5.04 31.78 -0.95
C SER A 113 -3.72 32.38 -0.50
N GLU A 114 -2.89 31.62 0.22
CA GLU A 114 -1.54 32.04 0.65
C GLU A 114 -0.70 32.48 -0.56
N TYR A 115 -0.83 31.78 -1.69
CA TYR A 115 -0.13 32.11 -2.92
C TYR A 115 -0.59 33.44 -3.55
N GLU A 116 -1.90 33.70 -3.56
CA GLU A 116 -2.46 34.93 -4.14
C GLU A 116 -2.16 36.17 -3.29
N GLU A 117 -2.15 36.03 -1.96
CA GLU A 117 -1.72 37.08 -1.03
C GLU A 117 -0.23 37.40 -1.18
N ALA A 118 0.63 36.38 -1.30
CA ALA A 118 2.05 36.58 -1.54
C ALA A 118 2.29 37.29 -2.89
N LYS A 119 1.51 36.95 -3.91
CA LYS A 119 1.59 37.55 -5.25
C LYS A 119 1.14 39.01 -5.26
N SER A 120 0.15 39.40 -4.48
CA SER A 120 -0.30 40.80 -4.40
C SER A 120 0.64 41.68 -3.57
N THR A 121 1.30 41.08 -2.58
CA THR A 121 2.21 41.77 -1.66
C THR A 121 3.58 42.05 -2.29
N ASP A 122 4.12 41.13 -3.11
CA ASP A 122 5.44 41.28 -3.74
C ASP A 122 5.32 41.81 -5.19
N PRO A 123 5.74 43.06 -5.48
CA PRO A 123 5.76 43.59 -6.85
C PRO A 123 6.71 42.82 -7.78
N GLU A 124 7.75 42.16 -7.26
CA GLU A 124 8.72 41.36 -8.01
C GLU A 124 8.54 39.86 -7.72
N PHE A 125 7.28 39.41 -7.70
CA PHE A 125 6.94 38.01 -7.42
C PHE A 125 7.53 37.01 -8.44
N TYR A 126 7.55 37.39 -9.72
CA TYR A 126 8.13 36.58 -10.80
C TYR A 126 9.58 37.00 -11.05
N ARG A 127 10.49 36.42 -10.27
CA ARG A 127 11.92 36.76 -10.32
C ARG A 127 12.63 36.07 -11.48
N THR A 128 13.49 36.80 -12.17
CA THR A 128 14.45 36.26 -13.16
C THR A 128 15.75 35.87 -12.47
N ALA A 129 16.64 35.16 -13.17
CA ALA A 129 17.92 34.70 -12.63
C ALA A 129 18.83 35.82 -12.11
N ASP A 130 18.64 37.05 -12.62
CA ASP A 130 19.45 38.23 -12.29
C ASP A 130 18.88 39.06 -11.11
N SER A 131 17.77 38.62 -10.50
CA SER A 131 17.16 39.32 -9.37
C SER A 131 18.05 39.26 -8.13
N LEU A 132 18.34 40.43 -7.54
CA LEU A 132 19.23 40.56 -6.37
C LEU A 132 18.50 40.31 -5.02
N LEU A 133 17.21 39.99 -5.06
CA LEU A 133 16.35 39.76 -3.89
C LEU A 133 16.53 38.36 -3.26
N TYR A 134 17.62 37.66 -3.56
CA TYR A 134 17.93 36.38 -2.92
C TYR A 134 18.23 36.60 -1.43
N GLY A 135 17.48 35.92 -0.55
CA GLY A 135 17.62 36.07 0.90
C GLY A 135 16.86 37.24 1.53
N SER A 136 16.18 38.09 0.74
CA SER A 136 15.29 39.14 1.26
C SER A 136 13.86 38.65 1.53
N ALA A 137 13.57 37.38 1.25
CA ALA A 137 12.26 36.79 1.52
C ALA A 137 11.91 36.93 3.02
N GLY A 138 10.67 37.35 3.30
CA GLY A 138 10.15 37.44 4.65
C GLY A 138 10.20 36.10 5.38
N ARG A 139 10.11 36.12 6.71
CA ARG A 139 10.07 34.90 7.52
C ARG A 139 8.89 34.03 7.07
N VAL A 140 9.17 32.76 6.78
CA VAL A 140 8.14 31.76 6.46
C VAL A 140 7.21 31.62 7.66
N SER A 141 5.92 31.40 7.41
CA SER A 141 4.94 31.16 8.48
C SER A 141 5.33 29.94 9.32
N GLU A 142 5.09 30.00 10.62
CA GLU A 142 5.35 28.88 11.54
C GLU A 142 4.62 27.61 11.09
N ALA A 143 3.38 27.75 10.62
CA ALA A 143 2.61 26.65 10.05
C ALA A 143 3.27 26.03 8.79
N GLY A 144 3.97 26.81 7.98
CA GLY A 144 4.76 26.31 6.85
C GLY A 144 5.96 25.48 7.31
N ILE A 145 6.64 25.93 8.36
CA ILE A 145 7.77 25.23 8.97
C ILE A 145 7.30 23.91 9.59
N ASP A 146 6.19 23.91 10.32
CA ASP A 146 5.62 22.70 10.93
C ASP A 146 5.22 21.66 9.87
N ARG A 147 4.64 22.09 8.75
CA ARG A 147 4.34 21.21 7.60
C ARG A 147 5.60 20.54 7.05
N MET A 148 6.69 21.30 6.92
CA MET A 148 7.98 20.78 6.45
C MET A 148 8.57 19.77 7.44
N VAL A 149 8.58 20.11 8.74
CA VAL A 149 9.12 19.22 9.80
C VAL A 149 8.33 17.92 9.87
N ALA A 150 6.99 17.98 9.73
CA ALA A 150 6.16 16.79 9.69
C ALA A 150 6.51 15.86 8.50
N GLU A 151 6.77 16.41 7.32
CA GLU A 151 7.20 15.62 6.14
C GLU A 151 8.55 14.94 6.38
N LEU A 152 9.50 15.66 6.95
CA LEU A 152 10.84 15.14 7.27
C LEU A 152 10.78 14.01 8.30
N ASN A 153 9.96 14.17 9.35
CA ASN A 153 9.77 13.14 10.37
C ASN A 153 9.10 11.88 9.80
N GLU A 154 8.10 12.05 8.92
CA GLU A 154 7.48 10.91 8.24
C GLU A 154 8.47 10.19 7.31
N ARG A 155 9.38 10.93 6.67
CA ARG A 155 10.46 10.36 5.87
C ARG A 155 11.40 9.53 6.74
N GLN A 156 11.79 10.04 7.91
CA GLN A 156 12.70 9.34 8.82
C GLN A 156 12.05 8.08 9.43
N GLY A 157 10.75 8.13 9.73
CA GLY A 157 10.02 7.00 10.32
C GLY A 157 9.83 5.79 9.38
N LYS A 158 10.04 5.95 8.07
CA LYS A 158 9.88 4.85 7.10
C LYS A 158 11.13 4.00 7.04
N SER A 159 11.07 2.80 7.62
CA SER A 159 12.16 1.83 7.51
C SER A 159 12.31 1.34 6.07
N PHE A 160 13.55 1.42 5.56
CA PHE A 160 13.91 0.95 4.24
C PHE A 160 13.82 -0.58 4.10
N SER A 161 14.10 -1.30 5.20
CA SER A 161 14.11 -2.75 5.23
C SER A 161 12.94 -3.29 6.04
N ARG A 162 12.14 -4.16 5.43
CA ARG A 162 11.05 -4.86 6.12
C ARG A 162 11.59 -6.12 6.80
N ARG A 163 11.36 -6.25 8.11
CA ARG A 163 11.65 -7.48 8.84
C ARG A 163 10.78 -8.62 8.29
N ARG A 164 11.41 -9.75 7.94
CA ARG A 164 10.70 -10.97 7.54
C ARG A 164 10.20 -11.69 8.79
N ALA A 165 8.97 -12.21 8.76
CA ALA A 165 8.40 -12.97 9.86
C ALA A 165 9.20 -14.25 10.11
N PHE A 166 9.40 -14.58 11.39
CA PHE A 166 9.95 -15.87 11.80
C PHE A 166 8.88 -16.95 11.59
N ARG A 167 9.30 -18.15 11.20
CA ARG A 167 8.41 -19.32 11.05
C ARG A 167 9.01 -20.41 11.91
N GLU A 168 8.24 -20.92 12.86
CA GLU A 168 8.67 -21.94 13.83
C GLU A 168 8.85 -23.31 13.17
N ASP A 169 8.12 -23.60 12.09
CA ASP A 169 8.21 -24.86 11.33
C ASP A 169 9.51 -25.04 10.52
N LYS A 170 10.45 -24.09 10.60
CA LYS A 170 11.70 -24.15 9.84
C LYS A 170 12.80 -24.78 10.67
N ASP A 171 13.52 -25.71 10.08
CA ASP A 171 14.73 -26.27 10.66
C ASP A 171 15.73 -25.15 11.01
N VAL A 172 16.25 -25.22 12.24
CA VAL A 172 17.15 -24.21 12.79
C VAL A 172 18.59 -24.66 12.54
N ASP A 173 19.26 -24.00 11.59
CA ASP A 173 20.66 -24.25 11.23
C ASP A 173 21.68 -23.38 12.00
N TYR A 174 21.22 -22.67 13.04
CA TYR A 174 22.02 -21.66 13.75
C TYR A 174 21.88 -21.74 15.27
N ILE A 175 22.96 -21.37 15.97
CA ILE A 175 22.99 -21.30 17.45
C ILE A 175 22.68 -19.88 17.95
N ASN A 176 23.06 -18.84 17.21
CA ASN A 176 22.85 -17.44 17.59
C ASN A 176 22.34 -16.58 16.42
N ASP A 177 21.79 -15.39 16.71
CA ASP A 177 21.21 -14.50 15.71
C ASP A 177 22.22 -14.04 14.65
N ARG A 178 23.47 -13.80 15.04
CA ARG A 178 24.53 -13.39 14.10
C ARG A 178 24.83 -14.50 13.10
N ASN A 179 24.84 -15.76 13.56
CA ASN A 179 24.99 -16.95 12.75
C ASN A 179 23.77 -17.14 11.83
N ALA A 180 22.55 -16.93 12.33
CA ALA A 180 21.33 -16.96 11.49
C ALA A 180 21.40 -15.95 10.32
N HIS A 181 21.93 -14.75 10.58
CA HIS A 181 22.13 -13.74 9.54
C HIS A 181 23.25 -14.11 8.56
N PHE A 182 24.32 -14.74 9.05
CA PHE A 182 25.41 -15.25 8.22
C PHE A 182 24.96 -16.41 7.32
N ASN A 183 24.30 -17.43 7.86
CA ASN A 183 23.70 -18.53 7.09
C ASN A 183 22.74 -18.01 6.02
N LYS A 184 21.86 -17.06 6.36
CA LYS A 184 20.98 -16.39 5.38
C LYS A 184 21.74 -15.63 4.28
N LYS A 185 22.98 -15.17 4.53
CA LYS A 185 23.81 -14.51 3.52
C LYS A 185 24.45 -15.55 2.61
N ILE A 186 24.98 -16.63 3.16
CA ILE A 186 25.54 -17.76 2.42
C ILE A 186 24.48 -18.39 1.52
N GLU A 187 23.28 -18.66 2.06
CA GLU A 187 22.17 -19.22 1.29
C GLU A 187 21.77 -18.34 0.09
N ARG A 188 21.83 -17.01 0.25
CA ARG A 188 21.55 -16.07 -0.85
C ARG A 188 22.63 -16.07 -1.94
N ALA A 189 23.89 -16.31 -1.59
CA ALA A 189 25.00 -16.26 -2.52
C ALA A 189 25.26 -17.63 -3.20
N PHE A 190 25.14 -18.72 -2.43
CA PHE A 190 25.55 -20.06 -2.84
C PHE A 190 24.41 -21.08 -2.87
N GLY A 191 23.21 -20.74 -2.37
CA GLY A 191 22.08 -21.68 -2.32
C GLY A 191 21.68 -22.20 -3.70
N THR A 192 21.85 -21.41 -4.76
CA THR A 192 21.63 -21.82 -6.15
C THR A 192 22.63 -22.88 -6.62
N HIS A 193 23.87 -22.82 -6.16
CA HIS A 193 24.95 -23.73 -6.55
C HIS A 193 25.03 -24.96 -5.65
N THR A 194 24.50 -24.88 -4.43
CA THR A 194 24.57 -25.95 -3.41
C THR A 194 23.25 -26.71 -3.26
N ALA A 195 22.26 -26.44 -4.12
CA ALA A 195 20.95 -27.07 -4.08
C ALA A 195 21.01 -28.60 -4.16
N GLU A 196 21.85 -29.15 -5.04
CA GLU A 196 22.04 -30.61 -5.17
C GLU A 196 22.68 -31.23 -3.93
N ILE A 197 23.68 -30.56 -3.35
CA ILE A 197 24.34 -31.01 -2.12
C ILE A 197 23.33 -31.03 -0.96
N LYS A 198 22.49 -30.01 -0.86
CA LYS A 198 21.43 -29.92 0.15
C LYS A 198 20.40 -31.02 -0.01
N ALA A 199 19.93 -31.27 -1.23
CA ALA A 199 19.00 -32.36 -1.54
C ALA A 199 19.61 -33.73 -1.22
N ASN A 200 20.89 -33.93 -1.51
CA ASN A 200 21.58 -35.17 -1.18
C ASN A 200 21.68 -35.39 0.34
N LEU A 201 21.93 -34.33 1.12
CA LEU A 201 21.93 -34.40 2.59
C LEU A 201 20.54 -34.78 3.13
N GLU A 202 19.48 -34.16 2.60
CA GLU A 202 18.09 -34.50 2.95
C GLU A 202 17.71 -35.94 2.54
N ARG A 203 18.32 -36.47 1.47
CA ARG A 203 18.17 -37.86 1.00
C ARG A 203 19.05 -38.87 1.76
N GLY A 204 19.89 -38.43 2.69
CA GLY A 204 20.78 -39.33 3.44
C GLY A 204 22.07 -39.72 2.69
N THR A 205 22.64 -38.79 1.91
CA THR A 205 23.92 -38.90 1.19
C THR A 205 23.98 -39.94 0.06
N ALA A 206 22.85 -40.55 -0.31
CA ALA A 206 22.78 -41.47 -1.42
C ALA A 206 22.90 -40.75 -2.77
N LEU A 207 23.93 -41.09 -3.56
CA LEU A 207 24.09 -40.61 -4.94
C LEU A 207 22.82 -40.87 -5.75
N PRO A 208 22.42 -39.98 -6.68
CA PRO A 208 21.28 -40.21 -7.54
C PRO A 208 21.46 -41.51 -8.32
N ASP A 209 20.41 -42.33 -8.40
CA ASP A 209 20.43 -43.56 -9.18
C ASP A 209 20.76 -43.20 -10.62
N LEU A 210 21.95 -43.60 -11.08
CA LEU A 210 22.38 -43.45 -12.47
C LEU A 210 21.37 -44.18 -13.35
N ARG A 211 20.58 -43.42 -14.13
CA ARG A 211 19.81 -43.92 -15.27
C ARG A 211 20.55 -43.62 -16.56
#